data_AF-A0A2E5HP02-F1
#
_entry.id   AF-A0A2E5HP02-F1
#
_cell.length_a   1.000
_cell.length_b   1.000
_cell.length_c   1.000
_cell.angle_alpha   90.00
_cell.angle_beta   90.00
_cell.angle_gamma   90.00
#
_symmetry.space_group_name_H-M   'P 1'
#
loop_
_entity.id
_entity.type
_entity.pdbx_description
1 polymer ?
#
loop_
_entity_poly.entity_id
_entity_poly.type
_entity_poly.pdbx_seq_one_letter_code
_entity_poly.pdbx_strand_id
1 'polypeptide(L)'
;MWFLLVALCSASALAQPTTVQLDIRKAEVIDQKYFVYFSFLDGSRKAIEDISISDLSLLSTDRQKQIPIGQAEVAPLVETEHAVSVMFVVANYKAFNEGNASTLSAIREFLSQMEPRTDKVADLAGVVYYSNSFRDVSFTYKIGELKEQILKIQESKDTIPRLFAALGNAIRRFDKEVSTQKVDQRYIVLITDGHGVWEGASNPQAVDNRIKQIATSLKEKNINLVVVGYSPTLNDQDPSLTMLQQLANQSGGTYRGATEQDQVFELVKDSYNEIYKSHVLTFRSNTLKPGQNHKIRLNVDYKNLKAKSPPHTVYVPASEGLPSSYFIYGGVGCLVLGLLGVIGMLIFVIWRRRKEQKEREASEFDEFVAAQEGGVGAGAIPTVAPPSEGLPPILQGRPEYSDEPPGDYKCSLRAVGGPAHGRTFYVVQESTTIGSAEESDIMILDSTVSKKHAGIRIQEGNRFELHDFGSTNGVFINGKRISKQFLKNDDRIRIGETELVFSTS
;
A
#
# COMPACT_ATOMS: atom_id res chain seq x y z
N MET A 1 -57.22 14.96 -64.52
CA MET A 1 -56.01 15.71 -64.95
C MET A 1 -55.62 16.64 -63.82
N TRP A 2 -54.33 16.72 -63.47
CA TRP A 2 -53.70 17.55 -62.39
C TRP A 2 -53.76 17.07 -60.92
N PHE A 3 -52.53 16.85 -60.39
CA PHE A 3 -51.95 17.03 -59.04
C PHE A 3 -52.68 16.67 -57.73
N LEU A 4 -52.01 15.86 -56.89
CA LEU A 4 -51.29 16.23 -55.64
C LEU A 4 -50.78 14.93 -54.97
N LEU A 5 -49.66 14.85 -54.21
CA LEU A 5 -48.40 15.61 -54.17
C LEU A 5 -47.38 14.70 -53.45
N VAL A 6 -46.20 14.44 -54.04
CA VAL A 6 -45.17 13.60 -53.39
C VAL A 6 -44.42 14.44 -52.35
N ALA A 7 -44.56 14.08 -51.07
CA ALA A 7 -43.74 14.62 -50.00
C ALA A 7 -42.78 13.55 -49.49
N LEU A 8 -41.50 13.65 -49.86
CA LEU A 8 -40.43 12.89 -49.21
C LEU A 8 -40.30 13.39 -47.76
N CYS A 9 -40.86 12.65 -46.80
CA CYS A 9 -40.36 12.68 -45.44
C CYS A 9 -39.32 11.58 -45.27
N SER A 10 -38.10 11.90 -45.69
CA SER A 10 -36.92 11.23 -45.15
C SER A 10 -37.00 11.35 -43.64
N ALA A 11 -37.27 10.24 -42.94
CA ALA A 11 -37.12 10.16 -41.50
C ALA A 11 -35.62 10.17 -41.19
N SER A 12 -35.02 11.35 -41.32
CA SER A 12 -33.74 11.67 -40.71
C SER A 12 -33.93 11.44 -39.22
N ALA A 13 -33.54 10.26 -38.75
CA ALA A 13 -33.38 10.01 -37.34
C ALA A 13 -32.45 11.10 -36.82
N LEU A 14 -33.02 12.08 -36.11
CA LEU A 14 -32.26 13.10 -35.42
C LEU A 14 -31.45 12.35 -34.38
N ALA A 15 -30.19 12.06 -34.75
CA ALA A 15 -29.22 11.50 -33.84
C ALA A 15 -29.17 12.45 -32.64
N GLN A 16 -29.71 12.00 -31.51
CA GLN A 16 -29.63 12.76 -30.27
C GLN A 16 -28.15 13.06 -30.03
N PRO A 17 -27.78 14.30 -29.64
CA PRO A 17 -26.38 14.65 -29.46
C PRO A 17 -25.77 13.68 -28.45
N THR A 18 -24.79 12.89 -28.91
CA THR A 18 -24.20 11.79 -28.14
C THR A 18 -23.61 12.35 -26.86
N THR A 19 -24.34 12.18 -25.75
CA THR A 19 -24.05 12.91 -24.52
C THR A 19 -22.87 12.24 -23.81
N VAL A 20 -21.69 12.81 -23.99
CA VAL A 20 -20.45 12.32 -23.39
C VAL A 20 -20.32 12.74 -21.93
N GLN A 21 -19.91 11.80 -21.07
CA GLN A 21 -19.61 12.03 -19.65
C GLN A 21 -18.09 12.00 -19.43
N LEU A 22 -17.58 12.90 -18.59
CA LEU A 22 -16.15 13.03 -18.29
C LEU A 22 -15.97 13.24 -16.79
N ASP A 23 -15.54 12.20 -16.09
CA ASP A 23 -15.46 12.19 -14.63
C ASP A 23 -14.04 11.93 -14.14
N ILE A 24 -13.49 12.87 -13.36
CA ILE A 24 -12.22 12.67 -12.65
C ILE A 24 -12.50 11.83 -11.39
N ARG A 25 -11.97 10.61 -11.36
CA ARG A 25 -12.12 9.63 -10.27
C ARG A 25 -11.20 9.93 -9.10
N LYS A 26 -9.94 10.18 -9.41
CA LYS A 26 -8.87 10.50 -8.48
C LYS A 26 -7.93 11.48 -9.16
N ALA A 27 -7.32 12.37 -8.39
CA ALA A 27 -6.12 13.05 -8.85
C ALA A 27 -5.14 13.26 -7.70
N GLU A 28 -3.87 12.97 -7.95
CA GLU A 28 -2.81 12.92 -6.94
C GLU A 28 -1.47 13.41 -7.48
N VAL A 29 -0.48 13.54 -6.59
CA VAL A 29 0.87 14.02 -6.92
C VAL A 29 1.90 13.06 -6.31
N ILE A 30 2.76 12.51 -7.16
CA ILE A 30 3.85 11.60 -6.78
C ILE A 30 5.11 12.09 -7.50
N ASP A 31 6.22 12.30 -6.78
CA ASP A 31 7.51 12.74 -7.33
C ASP A 31 7.42 13.95 -8.30
N GLN A 32 6.61 14.95 -7.93
CA GLN A 32 6.32 16.16 -8.71
C GLN A 32 5.63 15.91 -10.08
N LYS A 33 5.21 14.67 -10.35
CA LYS A 33 4.27 14.34 -11.43
C LYS A 33 2.84 14.35 -10.86
N TYR A 34 1.92 14.87 -11.66
CA TYR A 34 0.49 14.88 -11.39
C TYR A 34 -0.15 13.74 -12.17
N PHE A 35 -0.98 12.95 -11.50
CA PHE A 35 -1.73 11.84 -12.08
C PHE A 35 -3.21 12.16 -11.93
N VAL A 36 -3.93 12.24 -13.05
CA VAL A 36 -5.38 12.49 -13.09
C VAL A 36 -6.04 11.28 -13.74
N TYR A 37 -6.77 10.51 -12.95
CA TYR A 37 -7.49 9.32 -13.37
C TYR A 37 -8.90 9.71 -13.75
N PHE A 38 -9.32 9.42 -14.98
CA PHE A 38 -10.62 9.84 -15.49
C PHE A 38 -11.30 8.80 -16.37
N SER A 39 -12.63 8.74 -16.28
CA SER A 39 -13.48 8.00 -17.23
C SER A 39 -14.00 8.99 -18.27
N PHE A 40 -13.86 8.68 -19.56
CA PHE A 40 -14.56 9.37 -20.65
C PHE A 40 -15.49 8.38 -21.33
N LEU A 41 -16.79 8.62 -21.21
CA LEU A 41 -17.84 7.67 -21.57
C LEU A 41 -18.76 8.30 -22.61
N ASP A 42 -19.29 7.49 -23.52
CA ASP A 42 -20.31 7.92 -24.48
C ASP A 42 -21.73 7.99 -23.87
N GLY A 43 -22.73 8.28 -24.69
CA GLY A 43 -24.15 8.34 -24.26
C GLY A 43 -24.73 7.00 -23.82
N SER A 44 -24.11 5.88 -24.17
CA SER A 44 -24.41 4.53 -23.66
C SER A 44 -23.56 4.15 -22.43
N ARG A 45 -22.74 5.08 -21.93
CA ARG A 45 -21.76 4.91 -20.86
C ARG A 45 -20.63 3.92 -21.15
N LYS A 46 -20.42 3.58 -22.43
CA LYS A 46 -19.26 2.82 -22.86
C LYS A 46 -18.03 3.70 -22.85
N ALA A 47 -16.90 3.17 -22.39
CA ALA A 47 -15.63 3.88 -22.43
C ALA A 47 -15.21 4.19 -23.87
N ILE A 48 -14.77 5.43 -24.10
CA ILE A 48 -14.20 5.88 -25.37
C ILE A 48 -12.70 5.62 -25.32
N GLU A 49 -12.25 4.70 -26.17
CA GLU A 49 -10.84 4.36 -26.38
C GLU A 49 -10.19 5.39 -27.35
N ASP A 50 -8.86 5.52 -27.30
CA ASP A 50 -8.03 6.41 -28.15
C ASP A 50 -8.18 7.94 -27.92
N ILE A 51 -8.17 8.43 -26.67
CA ILE A 51 -8.16 9.87 -26.36
C ILE A 51 -6.73 10.42 -26.43
N SER A 52 -6.50 11.47 -27.23
CA SER A 52 -5.18 12.09 -27.38
C SER A 52 -4.95 13.29 -26.46
N ILE A 53 -3.69 13.67 -26.27
CA ILE A 53 -3.30 14.83 -25.44
C ILE A 53 -3.89 16.15 -25.98
N SER A 54 -4.00 16.32 -27.30
CA SER A 54 -4.60 17.51 -27.91
C SER A 54 -6.09 17.64 -27.61
N ASP A 55 -6.77 16.52 -27.35
CA ASP A 55 -8.18 16.53 -27.00
C ASP A 55 -8.38 17.00 -25.55
N LEU A 56 -7.34 17.00 -24.71
CA LEU A 56 -7.41 17.24 -23.27
C LEU A 56 -6.86 18.61 -22.87
N SER A 57 -7.60 19.35 -22.04
CA SER A 57 -7.13 20.59 -21.43
C SER A 57 -7.46 20.68 -19.95
N LEU A 58 -6.48 21.13 -19.15
CA LEU A 58 -6.61 21.23 -17.69
C LEU A 58 -6.69 22.70 -17.26
N LEU A 59 -7.75 23.04 -16.53
CA LEU A 59 -8.02 24.39 -16.04
C LEU A 59 -7.92 24.45 -14.52
N SER A 60 -7.12 25.36 -13.97
CA SER A 60 -7.23 25.75 -12.57
C SER A 60 -8.43 26.68 -12.41
N THR A 61 -9.45 26.24 -11.68
CA THR A 61 -10.66 27.07 -11.47
C THR A 61 -10.43 28.20 -10.48
N ASP A 62 -9.50 28.05 -9.52
CA ASP A 62 -9.20 29.06 -8.50
C ASP A 62 -8.53 30.33 -9.07
N ARG A 63 -7.96 30.25 -10.27
CA ARG A 63 -7.38 31.38 -11.01
C ARG A 63 -7.95 31.59 -12.41
N GLN A 64 -8.89 30.73 -12.84
CA GLN A 64 -9.34 30.59 -14.23
C GLN A 64 -8.21 30.53 -15.26
N LYS A 65 -7.03 30.04 -14.87
CA LYS A 65 -5.87 29.89 -15.76
C LYS A 65 -5.82 28.46 -16.28
N GLN A 66 -5.61 28.33 -17.59
CA GLN A 66 -5.16 27.07 -18.16
C GLN A 66 -3.83 26.71 -17.50
N ILE A 67 -3.76 25.49 -17.00
CA ILE A 67 -2.52 24.96 -16.45
C ILE A 67 -1.66 24.62 -17.67
N PRO A 68 -0.45 25.20 -17.82
CA PRO A 68 0.48 24.75 -18.84
C PRO A 68 0.86 23.32 -18.50
N ILE A 69 0.20 22.40 -19.17
CA ILE A 69 0.55 20.99 -19.21
C ILE A 69 1.82 20.93 -20.08
N GLY A 70 2.92 20.40 -19.55
CA GLY A 70 4.19 20.30 -20.28
C GLY A 70 4.14 19.22 -21.37
N GLN A 71 5.13 18.34 -21.39
CA GLN A 71 4.87 16.99 -21.92
C GLN A 71 3.83 16.33 -21.01
N ALA A 72 2.58 16.31 -21.48
CA ALA A 72 1.52 15.50 -20.93
C ALA A 72 1.58 14.12 -21.60
N GLU A 73 1.25 13.08 -20.86
CA GLU A 73 1.13 11.72 -21.35
C GLU A 73 -0.26 11.22 -20.95
N VAL A 74 -0.93 10.52 -21.88
CA VAL A 74 -2.26 9.93 -21.67
C VAL A 74 -2.13 8.47 -22.02
N ALA A 75 -2.43 7.60 -21.07
CA ALA A 75 -2.41 6.15 -21.25
C ALA A 75 -3.72 5.54 -20.73
N PRO A 76 -4.23 4.46 -21.34
CA PRO A 76 -5.22 3.60 -20.71
C PRO A 76 -4.70 3.09 -19.36
N LEU A 77 -5.56 2.99 -18.34
CA LEU A 77 -5.16 2.55 -17.00
C LEU A 77 -4.46 1.18 -17.03
N VAL A 78 -4.96 0.26 -17.86
CA VAL A 78 -4.40 -1.09 -18.09
C VAL A 78 -3.00 -1.14 -18.70
N GLU A 79 -2.47 -0.03 -19.21
CA GLU A 79 -1.09 0.08 -19.73
C GLU A 79 -0.13 0.71 -18.72
N THR A 80 -0.63 1.15 -17.56
CA THR A 80 0.17 1.80 -16.51
C THR A 80 0.58 0.81 -15.42
N GLU A 81 1.60 1.17 -14.61
CA GLU A 81 2.00 0.39 -13.43
C GLU A 81 1.07 0.61 -12.20
N HIS A 82 -0.16 1.13 -12.41
CA HIS A 82 -1.12 1.47 -11.35
C HIS A 82 -2.10 0.32 -11.06
N ALA A 83 -1.92 -0.35 -9.91
CA ALA A 83 -2.79 -1.45 -9.50
C ALA A 83 -4.21 -0.98 -9.14
N VAL A 84 -5.19 -1.79 -9.53
CA VAL A 84 -6.61 -1.62 -9.21
C VAL A 84 -7.02 -2.64 -8.15
N SER A 85 -7.85 -2.20 -7.20
CA SER A 85 -8.52 -3.11 -6.29
C SER A 85 -10.03 -2.94 -6.32
N VAL A 86 -10.72 -4.08 -6.40
CA VAL A 86 -12.18 -4.18 -6.55
C VAL A 86 -12.74 -5.07 -5.44
N MET A 87 -13.68 -4.56 -4.67
CA MET A 87 -14.45 -5.37 -3.73
C MET A 87 -15.92 -5.42 -4.15
N PHE A 88 -16.39 -6.62 -4.43
CA PHE A 88 -17.81 -6.86 -4.69
C PHE A 88 -18.54 -6.96 -3.35
N VAL A 89 -19.60 -6.17 -3.18
CA VAL A 89 -20.48 -6.22 -2.01
C VAL A 89 -21.85 -6.66 -2.52
N VAL A 90 -22.24 -7.89 -2.21
CA VAL A 90 -23.32 -8.59 -2.92
C VAL A 90 -24.38 -9.03 -1.92
N ALA A 91 -25.63 -8.66 -2.17
CA ALA A 91 -26.74 -9.21 -1.40
C ALA A 91 -26.82 -10.73 -1.62
N ASN A 92 -27.02 -11.50 -0.54
CA ASN A 92 -27.15 -12.96 -0.58
C ASN A 92 -28.25 -13.36 0.39
N TYR A 93 -29.49 -13.33 -0.07
CA TYR A 93 -30.64 -13.72 0.73
C TYR A 93 -31.76 -14.19 -0.20
N LYS A 94 -32.67 -15.03 0.31
CA LYS A 94 -33.52 -15.88 -0.54
C LYS A 94 -34.21 -15.14 -1.71
N ALA A 95 -34.92 -14.04 -1.44
CA ALA A 95 -35.69 -13.34 -2.47
C ALA A 95 -34.80 -12.68 -3.55
N PHE A 96 -33.58 -12.26 -3.20
CA PHE A 96 -32.60 -11.75 -4.16
C PHE A 96 -31.85 -12.86 -4.91
N ASN A 97 -31.80 -14.07 -4.34
CA ASN A 97 -31.11 -15.22 -4.92
C ASN A 97 -31.97 -16.02 -5.90
N GLU A 98 -33.31 -15.95 -5.81
CA GLU A 98 -34.21 -16.63 -6.75
C GLU A 98 -33.94 -16.16 -8.20
N GLY A 99 -33.32 -17.04 -9.00
CA GLY A 99 -32.87 -16.79 -10.38
C GLY A 99 -31.41 -16.29 -10.52
N ASN A 100 -30.72 -15.96 -9.42
CA ASN A 100 -29.52 -15.11 -9.44
C ASN A 100 -28.18 -15.79 -9.80
N ALA A 101 -28.23 -16.84 -10.64
CA ALA A 101 -27.04 -17.42 -11.27
C ALA A 101 -26.29 -16.38 -12.14
N SER A 102 -27.02 -15.38 -12.64
CA SER A 102 -26.49 -14.24 -13.41
C SER A 102 -25.42 -13.46 -12.63
N THR A 103 -25.69 -13.00 -11.39
CA THR A 103 -24.72 -12.19 -10.62
C THR A 103 -23.42 -12.92 -10.34
N LEU A 104 -23.48 -14.20 -9.96
CA LEU A 104 -22.27 -15.00 -9.71
C LEU A 104 -21.46 -15.20 -11.00
N SER A 105 -22.13 -15.39 -12.13
CA SER A 105 -21.50 -15.52 -13.44
C SER A 105 -20.83 -14.20 -13.85
N ALA A 106 -21.50 -13.07 -13.63
CA ALA A 106 -20.99 -11.73 -13.94
C ALA A 106 -19.73 -11.38 -13.15
N ILE A 107 -19.71 -11.68 -11.84
CA ILE A 107 -18.53 -11.48 -10.99
C ILE A 107 -17.39 -12.40 -11.47
N ARG A 108 -17.66 -13.67 -11.79
CA ARG A 108 -16.61 -14.60 -12.28
C ARG A 108 -16.05 -14.18 -13.64
N GLU A 109 -16.88 -13.61 -14.51
CA GLU A 109 -16.46 -13.05 -15.80
C GLU A 109 -15.56 -11.82 -15.59
N PHE A 110 -16.01 -10.84 -14.79
CA PHE A 110 -15.21 -9.67 -14.39
C PHE A 110 -13.84 -10.11 -13.82
N LEU A 111 -13.84 -11.03 -12.86
CA LEU A 111 -12.62 -11.54 -12.24
C LEU A 111 -11.70 -12.26 -13.24
N SER A 112 -12.25 -12.93 -14.25
CA SER A 112 -11.41 -13.57 -15.29
C SER A 112 -10.75 -12.54 -16.20
N GLN A 113 -11.35 -11.37 -16.39
CA GLN A 113 -10.74 -10.25 -17.11
C GLN A 113 -9.75 -9.44 -16.23
N MET A 114 -9.74 -9.64 -14.91
CA MET A 114 -8.74 -9.10 -13.98
C MET A 114 -7.45 -9.94 -13.86
N GLU A 115 -7.38 -11.13 -14.48
CA GLU A 115 -6.19 -11.97 -14.33
C GLU A 115 -4.93 -11.29 -14.92
N PRO A 116 -3.74 -11.46 -14.28
CA PRO A 116 -2.61 -10.55 -14.50
C PRO A 116 -2.14 -10.52 -15.97
N ARG A 117 -2.08 -9.31 -16.53
CA ARG A 117 -1.59 -9.07 -17.90
C ARG A 117 -0.08 -8.89 -17.98
N THR A 118 0.57 -8.57 -16.86
CA THR A 118 2.02 -8.45 -16.72
C THR A 118 2.45 -8.90 -15.32
N ASP A 119 3.70 -9.33 -15.16
CA ASP A 119 4.25 -9.78 -13.87
C ASP A 119 4.48 -8.64 -12.85
N LYS A 120 4.24 -7.38 -13.24
CA LYS A 120 4.62 -6.19 -12.47
C LYS A 120 3.49 -5.57 -11.64
N VAL A 121 2.24 -5.78 -12.05
CA VAL A 121 1.06 -5.17 -11.42
C VAL A 121 0.12 -6.29 -11.00
N ALA A 122 -0.15 -6.37 -9.70
CA ALA A 122 -1.06 -7.35 -9.14
C ALA A 122 -2.34 -6.64 -8.69
N ASP A 123 -3.43 -6.84 -9.42
CA ASP A 123 -4.74 -6.36 -9.02
C ASP A 123 -5.31 -7.18 -7.86
N LEU A 124 -6.07 -6.52 -6.98
CA LEU A 124 -6.55 -7.10 -5.73
C LEU A 124 -8.07 -7.17 -5.71
N ALA A 125 -8.62 -8.38 -5.76
CA ALA A 125 -10.07 -8.58 -5.72
C ALA A 125 -10.55 -9.22 -4.41
N GLY A 126 -11.81 -8.97 -4.06
CA GLY A 126 -12.50 -9.78 -3.07
C GLY A 126 -14.01 -9.62 -3.11
N VAL A 127 -14.68 -10.46 -2.33
CA VAL A 127 -16.15 -10.47 -2.27
C VAL A 127 -16.64 -10.57 -0.83
N VAL A 128 -17.60 -9.71 -0.51
CA VAL A 128 -18.35 -9.67 0.75
C VAL A 128 -19.81 -9.96 0.40
N TYR A 129 -20.31 -11.14 0.79
CA TYR A 129 -21.73 -11.44 0.67
C TYR A 129 -22.43 -11.06 1.98
N TYR A 130 -23.63 -10.48 1.89
CA TYR A 130 -24.37 -10.05 3.07
C TYR A 130 -25.85 -10.38 3.02
N SER A 131 -26.35 -10.66 4.22
CA SER A 131 -27.71 -10.97 4.59
C SER A 131 -27.98 -10.31 5.95
N ASN A 132 -28.66 -10.94 6.89
CA ASN A 132 -28.68 -10.47 8.29
C ASN A 132 -27.29 -10.61 8.95
N SER A 133 -26.43 -11.49 8.40
CA SER A 133 -25.01 -11.62 8.72
C SER A 133 -24.14 -11.25 7.48
N PHE A 134 -22.82 -11.19 7.63
CA PHE A 134 -21.89 -10.99 6.52
C PHE A 134 -20.90 -12.15 6.46
N ARG A 135 -20.60 -12.62 5.24
CA ARG A 135 -19.60 -13.64 4.96
C ARG A 135 -18.56 -13.04 4.03
N ASP A 136 -17.40 -12.75 4.60
CA ASP A 136 -16.20 -12.37 3.86
C ASP A 136 -15.63 -13.64 3.22
N VAL A 137 -15.42 -13.63 1.90
CA VAL A 137 -14.96 -14.81 1.14
C VAL A 137 -13.44 -14.85 1.15
N SER A 138 -12.85 -13.81 0.57
CA SER A 138 -11.43 -13.47 0.61
C SER A 138 -11.23 -12.09 0.01
N PHE A 139 -10.05 -11.52 0.21
CA PHE A 139 -9.53 -10.33 -0.48
C PHE A 139 -8.07 -10.65 -0.83
N THR A 140 -7.78 -10.91 -2.10
CA THR A 140 -6.56 -11.60 -2.55
C THR A 140 -6.17 -11.24 -3.98
N TYR A 141 -4.86 -11.28 -4.25
CA TYR A 141 -4.26 -11.20 -5.59
C TYR A 141 -4.42 -12.49 -6.39
N LYS A 142 -4.75 -13.61 -5.71
CA LYS A 142 -4.96 -14.91 -6.33
C LYS A 142 -6.39 -15.02 -6.86
N ILE A 143 -6.65 -14.31 -7.95
CA ILE A 143 -8.00 -14.21 -8.55
C ILE A 143 -8.61 -15.58 -8.89
N GLY A 144 -7.80 -16.55 -9.33
CA GLY A 144 -8.21 -17.95 -9.50
C GLY A 144 -8.72 -18.62 -8.22
N GLU A 145 -8.02 -18.46 -7.09
CA GLU A 145 -8.48 -19.01 -5.80
C GLU A 145 -9.78 -18.33 -5.33
N LEU A 146 -9.94 -17.03 -5.58
CA LEU A 146 -11.17 -16.29 -5.28
C LEU A 146 -12.36 -16.81 -6.10
N LYS A 147 -12.17 -17.06 -7.42
CA LYS A 147 -13.21 -17.64 -8.29
C LYS A 147 -13.69 -19.01 -7.76
N GLU A 148 -12.76 -19.86 -7.29
CA GLU A 148 -13.08 -21.17 -6.71
C GLU A 148 -13.73 -21.10 -5.32
N GLN A 149 -13.48 -20.03 -4.56
CA GLN A 149 -14.17 -19.78 -3.29
C GLN A 149 -15.60 -19.28 -3.51
N ILE A 150 -15.83 -18.44 -4.53
CA ILE A 150 -17.17 -17.95 -4.91
C ILE A 150 -18.13 -19.11 -5.23
N LEU A 151 -17.64 -20.16 -5.91
CA LEU A 151 -18.45 -21.36 -6.22
C LEU A 151 -18.91 -22.16 -4.99
N LYS A 152 -18.29 -21.97 -3.82
CA LYS A 152 -18.59 -22.72 -2.58
C LYS A 152 -19.60 -21.99 -1.69
N ILE A 153 -20.16 -20.87 -2.16
CA ILE A 153 -21.02 -20.01 -1.37
C ILE A 153 -22.44 -20.53 -1.43
N GLN A 154 -22.97 -20.86 -0.27
CA GLN A 154 -24.36 -21.25 -0.10
C GLN A 154 -25.22 -20.02 0.07
N GLU A 155 -26.43 -20.08 -0.45
CA GLU A 155 -27.47 -19.07 -0.27
C GLU A 155 -27.81 -18.90 1.22
N SER A 156 -28.01 -17.66 1.65
CA SER A 156 -28.51 -17.40 3.00
C SER A 156 -30.01 -17.70 3.13
N LYS A 157 -30.39 -18.27 4.27
CA LYS A 157 -31.80 -18.46 4.66
C LYS A 157 -32.42 -17.23 5.32
N ASP A 158 -31.65 -16.16 5.51
CA ASP A 158 -32.13 -14.90 6.06
C ASP A 158 -33.11 -14.20 5.11
N THR A 159 -33.96 -13.33 5.67
CA THR A 159 -34.95 -12.53 4.94
C THR A 159 -34.65 -11.02 4.92
N ILE A 160 -33.96 -10.50 5.94
CA ILE A 160 -33.70 -9.05 6.09
C ILE A 160 -32.18 -8.78 5.99
N PRO A 161 -31.69 -8.19 4.88
CA PRO A 161 -30.27 -7.90 4.71
C PRO A 161 -29.82 -6.59 5.37
N ARG A 162 -28.55 -6.51 5.80
CA ARG A 162 -27.97 -5.36 6.52
C ARG A 162 -26.96 -4.54 5.67
N LEU A 163 -27.44 -3.94 4.58
CA LEU A 163 -26.63 -3.18 3.60
C LEU A 163 -25.57 -2.24 4.23
N PHE A 164 -25.98 -1.31 5.09
CA PHE A 164 -25.04 -0.33 5.66
C PHE A 164 -23.96 -0.95 6.56
N ALA A 165 -24.26 -2.08 7.21
CA ALA A 165 -23.26 -2.81 8.00
C ALA A 165 -22.24 -3.52 7.10
N ALA A 166 -22.70 -4.09 5.99
CA ALA A 166 -21.85 -4.72 4.97
C ALA A 166 -20.93 -3.70 4.29
N LEU A 167 -21.47 -2.55 3.83
CA LEU A 167 -20.67 -1.45 3.28
C LEU A 167 -19.66 -0.91 4.29
N GLY A 168 -20.07 -0.71 5.55
CA GLY A 168 -19.17 -0.30 6.62
C GLY A 168 -18.05 -1.31 6.89
N ASN A 169 -18.31 -2.62 6.74
CA ASN A 169 -17.26 -3.65 6.81
C ASN A 169 -16.34 -3.58 5.59
N ALA A 170 -16.90 -3.61 4.38
CA ALA A 170 -16.15 -3.54 3.12
C ALA A 170 -15.16 -2.35 3.08
N ILE A 171 -15.61 -1.17 3.50
CA ILE A 171 -14.77 0.04 3.59
C ILE A 171 -13.62 -0.13 4.60
N ARG A 172 -13.87 -0.69 5.79
CA ARG A 172 -12.80 -0.98 6.78
C ARG A 172 -11.84 -2.06 6.30
N ARG A 173 -12.34 -3.08 5.60
CA ARG A 173 -11.52 -4.16 5.02
C ARG A 173 -10.61 -3.60 3.93
N PHE A 174 -11.14 -2.77 3.04
CA PHE A 174 -10.37 -2.02 2.05
C PHE A 174 -9.24 -1.22 2.70
N ASP A 175 -9.58 -0.43 3.72
CA ASP A 175 -8.63 0.42 4.44
C ASP A 175 -7.50 -0.41 5.08
N LYS A 176 -7.85 -1.50 5.78
CA LYS A 176 -6.89 -2.37 6.45
C LYS A 176 -5.95 -3.07 5.46
N GLU A 177 -6.48 -3.69 4.43
CA GLU A 177 -5.71 -4.58 3.56
C GLU A 177 -4.97 -3.82 2.45
N VAL A 178 -5.43 -2.62 2.08
CA VAL A 178 -4.75 -1.76 1.10
C VAL A 178 -3.80 -0.76 1.75
N SER A 179 -3.95 -0.40 3.03
CA SER A 179 -2.97 0.50 3.70
C SER A 179 -1.56 -0.10 3.79
N THR A 180 -1.40 -1.41 3.65
CA THR A 180 -0.10 -2.11 3.61
C THR A 180 0.47 -2.31 2.21
N GLN A 181 -0.27 -1.94 1.15
CA GLN A 181 0.02 -2.32 -0.24
C GLN A 181 -0.08 -1.09 -1.16
N LYS A 182 0.78 -1.00 -2.18
CA LYS A 182 0.79 0.13 -3.14
C LYS A 182 -0.28 -0.05 -4.23
N VAL A 183 -1.55 0.04 -3.84
CA VAL A 183 -2.69 0.04 -4.77
C VAL A 183 -3.22 1.46 -4.95
N ASP A 184 -3.25 1.91 -6.21
CA ASP A 184 -3.56 3.30 -6.53
C ASP A 184 -5.07 3.56 -6.67
N GLN A 185 -5.84 2.60 -7.21
CA GLN A 185 -7.28 2.74 -7.41
C GLN A 185 -8.10 1.75 -6.58
N ARG A 186 -9.19 2.23 -5.96
CA ARG A 186 -10.07 1.43 -5.08
C ARG A 186 -11.52 1.58 -5.54
N TYR A 187 -12.19 0.45 -5.74
CA TYR A 187 -13.59 0.37 -6.18
C TYR A 187 -14.40 -0.60 -5.33
N ILE A 188 -15.56 -0.16 -4.84
CA ILE A 188 -16.62 -1.07 -4.36
C ILE A 188 -17.66 -1.21 -5.48
N VAL A 189 -17.94 -2.44 -5.89
CA VAL A 189 -19.06 -2.77 -6.78
C VAL A 189 -20.16 -3.37 -5.91
N LEU A 190 -21.17 -2.57 -5.59
CA LEU A 190 -22.34 -2.94 -4.80
C LEU A 190 -23.42 -3.50 -5.71
N ILE A 191 -23.89 -4.72 -5.45
CA ILE A 191 -24.95 -5.39 -6.22
C ILE A 191 -26.08 -5.78 -5.25
N THR A 192 -27.23 -5.13 -5.37
CA THR A 192 -28.35 -5.25 -4.39
C THR A 192 -29.66 -4.65 -4.91
N ASP A 193 -30.77 -5.00 -4.28
CA ASP A 193 -32.08 -4.34 -4.35
C ASP A 193 -32.25 -3.21 -3.30
N GLY A 194 -31.40 -3.15 -2.28
CA GLY A 194 -31.53 -2.21 -1.16
C GLY A 194 -32.57 -2.62 -0.09
N HIS A 195 -33.08 -3.86 -0.13
CA HIS A 195 -34.07 -4.38 0.81
C HIS A 195 -33.59 -4.32 2.28
N GLY A 196 -34.50 -4.42 3.25
CA GLY A 196 -34.21 -4.46 4.68
C GLY A 196 -33.67 -3.15 5.30
N VAL A 197 -33.36 -2.13 4.49
CA VAL A 197 -32.90 -0.81 4.97
C VAL A 197 -34.02 -0.06 5.70
N TRP A 198 -35.25 -0.17 5.21
CA TRP A 198 -36.42 0.54 5.73
C TRP A 198 -37.13 -0.20 6.88
N GLU A 199 -37.07 -1.54 6.91
CA GLU A 199 -37.74 -2.38 7.92
C GLU A 199 -37.22 -2.19 9.37
N GLY A 200 -36.06 -1.53 9.53
CA GLY A 200 -35.51 -1.14 10.84
C GLY A 200 -35.35 0.37 11.03
N ALA A 201 -35.77 1.19 10.07
CA ALA A 201 -35.60 2.64 10.11
C ALA A 201 -36.93 3.34 10.45
N SER A 202 -37.18 3.55 11.74
CA SER A 202 -38.39 4.25 12.24
C SER A 202 -38.50 5.74 11.83
N ASN A 203 -37.55 6.28 11.05
CA ASN A 203 -37.56 7.63 10.50
C ASN A 203 -36.64 7.72 9.26
N PRO A 204 -37.09 8.25 8.11
CA PRO A 204 -36.24 8.50 6.93
C PRO A 204 -34.95 9.28 7.21
N GLN A 205 -34.96 10.22 8.17
CA GLN A 205 -33.78 10.99 8.55
C GLN A 205 -32.62 10.11 9.03
N ALA A 206 -32.91 8.93 9.61
CA ALA A 206 -31.90 7.97 10.04
C ALA A 206 -31.22 7.26 8.85
N VAL A 207 -31.96 7.03 7.76
CA VAL A 207 -31.42 6.47 6.51
C VAL A 207 -30.48 7.51 5.86
N ASP A 208 -30.95 8.75 5.72
CA ASP A 208 -30.14 9.88 5.22
C ASP A 208 -28.81 10.05 5.96
N ASN A 209 -28.83 9.96 7.29
CA ASN A 209 -27.63 10.10 8.11
C ASN A 209 -26.64 8.95 7.87
N ARG A 210 -27.12 7.72 7.64
CA ARG A 210 -26.28 6.58 7.26
C ARG A 210 -25.73 6.71 5.84
N ILE A 211 -26.53 7.19 4.89
CA ILE A 211 -26.05 7.51 3.53
C ILE A 211 -24.89 8.49 3.61
N LYS A 212 -25.08 9.62 4.31
CA LYS A 212 -24.04 10.65 4.51
C LYS A 212 -22.78 10.08 5.15
N GLN A 213 -22.92 9.27 6.19
CA GLN A 213 -21.78 8.64 6.88
C GLN A 213 -20.96 7.75 5.93
N ILE A 214 -21.62 6.86 5.17
CA ILE A 214 -20.95 5.98 4.21
C ILE A 214 -20.34 6.78 3.05
N ALA A 215 -21.07 7.74 2.49
CA ALA A 215 -20.59 8.60 1.41
C ALA A 215 -19.34 9.41 1.80
N THR A 216 -19.29 9.95 3.02
CA THR A 216 -18.10 10.60 3.58
C THR A 216 -16.95 9.62 3.75
N SER A 217 -17.18 8.45 4.37
CA SER A 217 -16.13 7.43 4.56
C SER A 217 -15.52 6.91 3.25
N LEU A 218 -16.33 6.80 2.18
CA LEU A 218 -15.86 6.43 0.83
C LEU A 218 -14.92 7.51 0.27
N LYS A 219 -15.32 8.78 0.35
CA LYS A 219 -14.53 9.93 -0.12
C LYS A 219 -13.21 10.09 0.64
N GLU A 220 -13.25 10.04 1.98
CA GLU A 220 -12.06 10.16 2.84
C GLU A 220 -11.02 9.05 2.56
N LYS A 221 -11.47 7.87 2.15
CA LYS A 221 -10.61 6.71 1.86
C LYS A 221 -10.30 6.51 0.38
N ASN A 222 -10.72 7.47 -0.46
CA ASN A 222 -10.60 7.45 -1.92
C ASN A 222 -11.10 6.12 -2.53
N ILE A 223 -12.31 5.70 -2.14
CA ILE A 223 -12.99 4.50 -2.64
C ILE A 223 -14.13 4.94 -3.55
N ASN A 224 -14.02 4.62 -4.84
CA ASN A 224 -15.08 4.83 -5.80
C ASN A 224 -16.19 3.79 -5.58
N LEU A 225 -17.45 4.20 -5.63
CA LEU A 225 -18.60 3.30 -5.51
C LEU A 225 -19.29 3.14 -6.86
N VAL A 226 -19.48 1.91 -7.30
CA VAL A 226 -20.37 1.56 -8.41
C VAL A 226 -21.54 0.76 -7.82
N VAL A 227 -22.78 1.18 -8.09
CA VAL A 227 -23.99 0.55 -7.57
C VAL A 227 -24.80 -0.02 -8.73
N VAL A 228 -24.97 -1.33 -8.73
CA VAL A 228 -25.89 -2.08 -9.60
C VAL A 228 -27.12 -2.42 -8.75
N GLY A 229 -28.14 -1.56 -8.86
CA GLY A 229 -29.46 -1.75 -8.29
C GLY A 229 -30.26 -2.75 -9.13
N TYR A 230 -30.82 -3.79 -8.52
CA TYR A 230 -31.74 -4.72 -9.20
C TYR A 230 -33.10 -4.68 -8.52
N SER A 231 -34.18 -4.52 -9.29
CA SER A 231 -35.55 -4.74 -8.80
C SER A 231 -36.45 -5.13 -9.96
N PRO A 232 -37.17 -6.27 -9.88
CA PRO A 232 -38.08 -6.70 -10.95
C PRO A 232 -39.28 -5.76 -11.12
N THR A 233 -39.53 -4.88 -10.15
CA THR A 233 -40.63 -3.90 -10.13
C THR A 233 -40.10 -2.47 -10.11
N LEU A 234 -39.13 -2.18 -10.99
CA LEU A 234 -38.44 -0.89 -11.15
C LEU A 234 -39.40 0.23 -11.63
N ASN A 235 -40.28 0.66 -10.72
CA ASN A 235 -40.88 1.98 -10.72
C ASN A 235 -39.96 2.91 -9.91
N ASP A 236 -39.84 4.18 -10.32
CA ASP A 236 -39.12 5.24 -9.60
C ASP A 236 -39.72 5.60 -8.21
N GLN A 237 -40.62 4.75 -7.70
CA GLN A 237 -41.31 4.85 -6.41
C GLN A 237 -40.79 3.83 -5.37
N ASP A 238 -39.88 2.91 -5.73
CA ASP A 238 -39.25 2.01 -4.75
C ASP A 238 -38.24 2.82 -3.89
N PRO A 239 -38.51 3.04 -2.57
CA PRO A 239 -37.65 3.86 -1.72
C PRO A 239 -36.25 3.26 -1.54
N SER A 240 -36.08 1.96 -1.81
CA SER A 240 -34.80 1.25 -1.75
C SER A 240 -33.90 1.70 -2.90
N LEU A 241 -34.45 1.76 -4.13
CA LEU A 241 -33.70 2.18 -5.31
C LEU A 241 -33.36 3.67 -5.29
N THR A 242 -34.30 4.52 -4.85
CA THR A 242 -34.03 5.95 -4.64
C THR A 242 -32.90 6.16 -3.63
N MET A 243 -32.88 5.37 -2.54
CA MET A 243 -31.81 5.38 -1.54
C MET A 243 -30.46 4.93 -2.12
N LEU A 244 -30.42 3.89 -2.97
CA LEU A 244 -29.20 3.45 -3.65
C LEU A 244 -28.65 4.51 -4.61
N GLN A 245 -29.52 5.16 -5.38
CA GLN A 245 -29.15 6.26 -6.27
C GLN A 245 -28.64 7.48 -5.47
N GLN A 246 -29.31 7.82 -4.37
CA GLN A 246 -28.89 8.88 -3.46
C GLN A 246 -27.52 8.58 -2.82
N LEU A 247 -27.25 7.33 -2.46
CA LEU A 247 -25.96 6.88 -1.94
C LEU A 247 -24.83 7.03 -2.96
N ALA A 248 -25.03 6.57 -4.20
CA ALA A 248 -24.06 6.74 -5.28
C ALA A 248 -23.79 8.23 -5.57
N ASN A 249 -24.85 9.04 -5.71
CA ASN A 249 -24.72 10.47 -5.96
C ASN A 249 -23.99 11.20 -4.82
N GLN A 250 -24.29 10.88 -3.56
CA GLN A 250 -23.62 11.51 -2.42
C GLN A 250 -22.17 11.06 -2.25
N SER A 251 -21.81 9.82 -2.61
CA SER A 251 -20.41 9.35 -2.59
C SER A 251 -19.59 9.87 -3.77
N GLY A 252 -20.23 10.41 -4.82
CA GLY A 252 -19.56 10.71 -6.10
C GLY A 252 -19.32 9.46 -6.95
N GLY A 253 -19.99 8.36 -6.59
CA GLY A 253 -20.01 7.11 -7.34
C GLY A 253 -21.07 7.11 -8.45
N THR A 254 -21.31 5.92 -9.00
CA THR A 254 -22.23 5.71 -10.12
C THR A 254 -23.36 4.74 -9.76
N TYR A 255 -24.59 5.03 -10.19
CA TYR A 255 -25.76 4.16 -10.03
C TYR A 255 -26.25 3.65 -11.40
N ARG A 256 -26.66 2.38 -11.45
CA ARG A 256 -27.30 1.71 -12.58
C ARG A 256 -28.45 0.87 -12.03
N GLY A 257 -29.61 0.89 -12.68
CA GLY A 257 -30.77 0.06 -12.33
C GLY A 257 -31.00 -1.03 -13.37
N ALA A 258 -31.42 -2.22 -12.93
CA ALA A 258 -31.78 -3.36 -13.78
C ALA A 258 -33.17 -3.91 -13.40
N THR A 259 -34.08 -3.99 -14.38
CA THR A 259 -35.39 -4.67 -14.24
C THR A 259 -35.26 -6.19 -14.37
N GLU A 260 -34.26 -6.66 -15.09
CA GLU A 260 -34.08 -8.06 -15.49
C GLU A 260 -32.70 -8.57 -15.04
N GLN A 261 -32.62 -9.86 -14.70
CA GLN A 261 -31.37 -10.44 -14.19
C GLN A 261 -30.24 -10.49 -15.22
N ASP A 262 -30.56 -10.56 -16.52
CA ASP A 262 -29.55 -10.50 -17.59
C ASP A 262 -28.93 -9.10 -17.71
N GLN A 263 -29.69 -8.05 -17.39
CA GLN A 263 -29.16 -6.67 -17.32
C GLN A 263 -28.15 -6.53 -16.18
N VAL A 264 -28.31 -7.25 -15.05
CA VAL A 264 -27.31 -7.26 -13.96
C VAL A 264 -25.96 -7.77 -14.45
N PHE A 265 -25.94 -8.79 -15.32
CA PHE A 265 -24.70 -9.31 -15.91
C PHE A 265 -23.99 -8.25 -16.75
N GLU A 266 -24.71 -7.63 -17.69
CA GLU A 266 -24.14 -6.60 -18.56
C GLU A 266 -23.73 -5.34 -17.77
N LEU A 267 -24.49 -4.92 -16.75
CA LEU A 267 -24.10 -3.77 -15.90
C LEU A 267 -22.84 -4.02 -15.05
N VAL A 268 -22.63 -5.25 -14.57
CA VAL A 268 -21.38 -5.61 -13.87
C VAL A 268 -20.21 -5.62 -14.85
N LYS A 269 -20.41 -6.14 -16.08
CA LYS A 269 -19.42 -6.10 -17.17
C LYS A 269 -19.14 -4.67 -17.67
N ASP A 270 -20.13 -3.78 -17.66
CA ASP A 270 -19.92 -2.35 -17.93
C ASP A 270 -19.13 -1.67 -16.81
N SER A 271 -19.31 -2.09 -15.55
CA SER A 271 -18.47 -1.59 -14.46
C SER A 271 -16.99 -1.97 -14.64
N TYR A 272 -16.68 -3.14 -15.24
CA TYR A 272 -15.32 -3.49 -15.63
C TYR A 272 -14.77 -2.51 -16.67
N ASN A 273 -15.55 -2.23 -17.73
CA ASN A 273 -15.17 -1.27 -18.77
C ASN A 273 -14.95 0.14 -18.19
N GLU A 274 -15.85 0.63 -17.33
CA GLU A 274 -15.77 1.95 -16.69
C GLU A 274 -14.51 2.11 -15.82
N ILE A 275 -14.05 1.02 -15.20
CA ILE A 275 -12.86 0.95 -14.35
C ILE A 275 -11.58 0.79 -15.19
N TYR A 276 -11.45 -0.30 -15.95
CA TYR A 276 -10.19 -0.70 -16.59
C TYR A 276 -9.93 0.00 -17.93
N LYS A 277 -10.95 0.61 -18.55
CA LYS A 277 -10.79 1.49 -19.72
C LYS A 277 -10.84 2.97 -19.36
N SER A 278 -10.71 3.29 -18.07
CA SER A 278 -10.36 4.65 -17.65
C SER A 278 -8.95 5.01 -18.11
N HIS A 279 -8.64 6.30 -18.13
CA HIS A 279 -7.39 6.85 -18.63
C HIS A 279 -6.64 7.56 -17.49
N VAL A 280 -5.30 7.57 -17.59
CA VAL A 280 -4.41 8.30 -16.68
C VAL A 280 -3.74 9.42 -17.47
N LEU A 281 -4.09 10.67 -17.16
CA LEU A 281 -3.38 11.85 -17.62
C LEU A 281 -2.24 12.15 -16.65
N THR A 282 -1.01 11.97 -17.12
CA THR A 282 0.23 12.27 -16.39
C THR A 282 0.83 13.58 -16.89
N PHE A 283 1.21 14.49 -16.00
CA PHE A 283 1.89 15.74 -16.40
C PHE A 283 2.76 16.33 -15.28
N ARG A 284 3.56 17.34 -15.63
CA ARG A 284 4.24 18.22 -14.67
C ARG A 284 3.68 19.64 -14.74
N SER A 285 3.61 20.33 -13.60
CA SER A 285 3.20 21.74 -13.57
C SER A 285 3.84 22.52 -12.42
N ASN A 286 4.34 23.71 -12.75
CA ASN A 286 4.85 24.69 -11.79
C ASN A 286 3.75 25.67 -11.30
N THR A 287 2.52 25.54 -11.83
CA THR A 287 1.40 26.44 -11.50
C THR A 287 0.67 26.02 -10.22
N LEU A 288 0.62 24.70 -9.99
CA LEU A 288 0.04 24.07 -8.82
C LEU A 288 1.07 24.11 -7.69
N LYS A 289 0.76 24.86 -6.63
CA LYS A 289 1.68 25.15 -5.52
C LYS A 289 1.64 24.04 -4.46
N PRO A 290 2.79 23.56 -3.95
CA PRO A 290 2.86 22.66 -2.80
C PRO A 290 2.16 23.20 -1.55
N GLY A 291 1.63 22.29 -0.73
CA GLY A 291 0.97 22.56 0.54
C GLY A 291 -0.44 23.18 0.41
N GLN A 292 -1.07 23.08 -0.76
CA GLN A 292 -2.34 23.75 -1.05
C GLN A 292 -3.31 22.84 -1.80
N ASN A 293 -4.61 23.04 -1.56
CA ASN A 293 -5.69 22.50 -2.39
C ASN A 293 -5.83 23.35 -3.65
N HIS A 294 -5.94 22.70 -4.81
CA HIS A 294 -6.24 23.33 -6.10
C HIS A 294 -7.42 22.62 -6.75
N LYS A 295 -8.37 23.38 -7.30
CA LYS A 295 -9.49 22.84 -8.06
C LYS A 295 -9.17 22.80 -9.54
N ILE A 296 -9.01 21.59 -10.07
CA ILE A 296 -8.79 21.33 -11.50
C ILE A 296 -10.11 20.96 -12.20
N ARG A 297 -10.20 21.27 -13.49
CA ARG A 297 -11.18 20.69 -14.41
C ARG A 297 -10.46 20.13 -15.61
N LEU A 298 -10.93 19.00 -16.10
CA LEU A 298 -10.55 18.42 -17.38
C LEU A 298 -11.61 18.78 -18.42
N ASN A 299 -11.22 19.27 -19.58
CA ASN A 299 -12.10 19.34 -20.75
C ASN A 299 -11.59 18.36 -21.81
N VAL A 300 -12.50 17.68 -22.49
CA VAL A 300 -12.22 16.87 -23.69
C VAL A 300 -12.88 17.52 -24.91
N ASP A 301 -12.16 17.54 -26.03
CA ASP A 301 -12.62 17.94 -27.37
C ASP A 301 -12.18 16.88 -28.39
N TYR A 302 -13.02 15.87 -28.61
CA TYR A 302 -12.68 14.65 -29.35
C TYR A 302 -13.70 14.39 -30.46
N LYS A 303 -13.27 14.34 -31.74
CA LYS A 303 -14.13 14.03 -32.90
C LYS A 303 -15.46 14.82 -32.92
N ASN A 304 -15.41 16.12 -32.58
CA ASN A 304 -16.55 17.05 -32.40
C ASN A 304 -17.42 16.86 -31.14
N LEU A 305 -17.11 15.89 -30.27
CA LEU A 305 -17.72 15.71 -28.95
C LEU A 305 -16.94 16.54 -27.92
N LYS A 306 -17.65 17.40 -27.17
CA LYS A 306 -17.03 18.25 -26.14
C LYS A 306 -17.59 17.92 -24.77
N ALA A 307 -16.72 17.55 -23.83
CA ALA A 307 -17.07 17.29 -22.45
C ALA A 307 -16.25 18.14 -21.49
N LYS A 308 -16.79 18.38 -20.29
CA LYS A 308 -16.09 19.08 -19.20
C LYS A 308 -16.39 18.38 -17.89
N SER A 309 -15.36 18.06 -17.13
CA SER A 309 -15.54 17.46 -15.82
C SER A 309 -16.09 18.48 -14.81
N PRO A 310 -16.80 18.00 -13.77
CA PRO A 310 -16.92 18.75 -12.52
C PRO A 310 -15.53 19.18 -12.02
N PRO A 311 -15.44 20.29 -11.26
CA PRO A 311 -14.18 20.65 -10.61
C PRO A 311 -13.81 19.60 -9.55
N HIS A 312 -12.64 18.98 -9.71
CA HIS A 312 -12.07 18.03 -8.76
C HIS A 312 -11.01 18.77 -7.91
N THR A 313 -10.98 18.53 -6.61
CA THR A 313 -9.99 19.17 -5.71
C THR A 313 -8.81 18.25 -5.53
N VAL A 314 -7.61 18.76 -5.83
CA VAL A 314 -6.33 18.04 -5.66
C VAL A 314 -5.54 18.73 -4.57
N TYR A 315 -5.18 17.98 -3.53
CA TYR A 315 -4.19 18.43 -2.58
C TYR A 315 -2.80 18.17 -3.15
N VAL A 316 -2.00 19.23 -3.28
CA VAL A 316 -0.57 19.09 -3.57
C VAL A 316 0.15 19.06 -2.23
N PRO A 317 0.80 17.94 -1.83
CA PRO A 317 1.55 17.90 -0.60
C PRO A 317 2.61 19.00 -0.58
N ALA A 318 2.95 19.51 0.59
CA ALA A 318 4.16 20.32 0.72
C ALA A 318 5.34 19.45 0.26
N SER A 319 6.26 20.00 -0.53
CA SER A 319 7.48 19.29 -0.88
C SER A 319 8.26 19.07 0.42
N GLU A 320 8.27 17.84 0.93
CA GLU A 320 9.23 17.46 1.94
C GLU A 320 10.61 17.78 1.39
N GLY A 321 11.38 18.56 2.15
CA GLY A 321 12.78 18.81 1.79
C GLY A 321 13.52 17.49 1.68
N LEU A 322 14.60 17.47 0.88
CA LEU A 322 15.48 16.31 0.70
C LEU A 322 15.65 15.55 2.03
N PRO A 323 15.44 14.21 2.05
CA PRO A 323 15.30 13.47 3.30
C PRO A 323 16.50 13.71 4.22
N SER A 324 16.21 13.86 5.52
CA SER A 324 17.16 14.31 6.55
C SER A 324 18.49 13.54 6.57
N SER A 325 18.49 12.30 6.06
CA SER A 325 19.70 11.51 5.80
C SER A 325 20.77 12.25 5.00
N TYR A 326 20.43 13.05 3.99
CA TYR A 326 21.42 13.81 3.21
C TYR A 326 22.13 14.90 4.02
N PHE A 327 21.45 15.55 4.96
CA PHE A 327 22.08 16.49 5.89
C PHE A 327 23.00 15.76 6.88
N ILE A 328 22.61 14.57 7.33
CA ILE A 328 23.44 13.71 8.19
C ILE A 328 24.70 13.26 7.45
N TYR A 329 24.59 12.76 6.20
CA TYR A 329 25.75 12.37 5.39
C TYR A 329 26.67 13.55 5.06
N GLY A 330 26.13 14.74 4.79
CA GLY A 330 26.92 15.95 4.62
C GLY A 330 27.70 16.34 5.88
N GLY A 331 27.04 16.33 7.05
CA GLY A 331 27.68 16.61 8.33
C GLY A 331 28.78 15.61 8.70
N VAL A 332 28.51 14.31 8.52
CA VAL A 332 29.50 13.25 8.74
C VAL A 332 30.68 13.38 7.77
N GLY A 333 30.42 13.68 6.49
CA GLY A 333 31.48 13.93 5.51
C GLY A 333 32.42 15.07 5.90
N CYS A 334 31.87 16.20 6.36
CA CYS A 334 32.67 17.32 6.88
C CYS A 334 33.50 16.95 8.11
N LEU A 335 32.95 16.16 9.04
CA LEU A 335 33.67 15.69 10.22
C LEU A 335 34.82 14.74 9.86
N VAL A 336 34.60 13.81 8.92
CA VAL A 336 35.64 12.88 8.44
C VAL A 336 36.77 13.64 7.74
N LEU A 337 36.45 14.62 6.88
CA LEU A 337 37.47 15.45 6.23
C LEU A 337 38.28 16.29 7.25
N GLY A 338 37.61 16.84 8.27
CA GLY A 338 38.28 17.52 9.38
C GLY A 338 39.23 16.60 10.16
N LEU A 339 38.79 15.39 10.48
CA LEU A 339 39.60 14.39 11.20
C LEU A 339 40.83 13.97 10.38
N LEU A 340 40.66 13.73 9.07
CA LEU A 340 41.76 13.39 8.16
C LEU A 340 42.78 14.53 8.07
N GLY A 341 42.34 15.79 8.07
CA GLY A 341 43.23 16.96 8.13
C GLY A 341 44.08 17.00 9.41
N VAL A 342 43.47 16.74 10.57
CA VAL A 342 44.16 16.69 11.87
C VAL A 342 45.15 15.52 11.93
N ILE A 343 44.76 14.34 11.44
CA ILE A 343 45.64 13.16 11.34
C ILE A 343 46.84 13.44 10.43
N GLY A 344 46.61 14.05 9.27
CA GLY A 344 47.67 14.48 8.36
C GLY A 344 48.65 15.47 8.99
N MET A 345 48.14 16.43 9.77
CA MET A 345 48.96 17.38 10.52
C MET A 345 49.79 16.70 11.62
N LEU A 346 49.22 15.74 12.35
CA LEU A 346 49.94 14.93 13.35
C LEU A 346 51.05 14.09 12.72
N ILE A 347 50.76 13.41 11.61
CA ILE A 347 51.75 12.63 10.84
C ILE A 347 52.89 13.55 10.37
N PHE A 348 52.57 14.74 9.85
CA PHE A 348 53.57 15.72 9.42
C PHE A 348 54.45 16.21 10.59
N VAL A 349 53.88 16.49 11.76
CA VAL A 349 54.63 16.89 12.96
C VAL A 349 55.54 15.75 13.46
N ILE A 350 55.05 14.51 13.49
CA ILE A 350 55.85 13.33 13.88
C ILE A 350 56.98 13.08 12.88
N TRP A 351 56.70 13.16 11.57
CA TRP A 351 57.69 13.02 10.51
C TRP A 351 58.77 14.10 10.59
N ARG A 352 58.37 15.36 10.80
CA ARG A 352 59.28 16.49 11.00
C ARG A 352 60.17 16.29 12.22
N ARG A 353 59.61 15.92 13.38
CA ARG A 353 60.40 15.61 14.59
C ARG A 353 61.38 14.47 14.38
N ARG A 354 60.97 13.40 13.68
CA ARG A 354 61.87 12.28 13.32
C ARG A 354 62.98 12.71 12.35
N LYS A 355 62.73 13.67 11.46
CA LYS A 355 63.75 14.25 10.57
C LYS A 355 64.77 15.06 11.37
N GLU A 356 64.29 15.99 12.21
CA GLU A 356 65.13 16.81 13.10
C GLU A 356 65.93 15.93 14.10
N GLN A 357 65.35 14.82 14.58
CA GLN A 357 66.04 13.86 15.44
C GLN A 357 67.12 13.07 14.68
N LYS A 358 66.84 12.57 13.47
CA LYS A 358 67.86 11.92 12.63
C LYS A 358 69.01 12.85 12.22
N GLU A 359 68.73 14.13 12.03
CA GLU A 359 69.76 15.14 11.72
C GLU A 359 70.65 15.41 12.95
N ARG A 360 70.11 15.35 14.17
CA ARG A 360 70.90 15.41 15.42
C ARG A 360 71.68 14.12 15.67
N GLU A 361 71.03 12.97 15.54
CA GLU A 361 71.67 11.66 15.70
C GLU A 361 72.81 11.47 14.67
N ALA A 362 72.67 11.98 13.44
CA ALA A 362 73.77 12.01 12.46
C ALA A 362 74.92 12.92 12.91
N SER A 363 74.63 14.12 13.44
CA SER A 363 75.65 15.04 13.95
C SER A 363 76.38 14.47 15.17
N GLU A 364 75.67 13.85 16.11
CA GLU A 364 76.26 13.18 17.28
C GLU A 364 77.01 11.91 16.88
N PHE A 365 76.57 11.19 15.84
CA PHE A 365 77.26 10.02 15.31
C PHE A 365 78.56 10.39 14.59
N ASP A 366 78.58 11.47 13.79
CA ASP A 366 79.82 11.96 13.17
C ASP A 366 80.84 12.44 14.25
N GLU A 367 80.37 13.08 15.32
CA GLU A 367 81.19 13.46 16.48
C GLU A 367 81.68 12.23 17.29
N PHE A 368 80.86 11.19 17.41
CA PHE A 368 81.19 9.95 18.10
C PHE A 368 82.13 9.04 17.28
N VAL A 369 81.99 8.97 15.96
CA VAL A 369 82.90 8.24 15.07
C VAL A 369 84.29 8.85 15.10
N ALA A 370 84.40 10.18 15.17
CA ALA A 370 85.67 10.87 15.40
C ALA A 370 86.31 10.55 16.77
N ALA A 371 85.52 10.08 17.75
CA ALA A 371 85.99 9.69 19.08
C ALA A 371 86.33 8.19 19.22
N GLN A 372 85.86 7.32 18.32
CA GLN A 372 86.01 5.86 18.41
C GLN A 372 87.18 5.22 17.63
N GLU A 373 88.03 6.00 16.94
CA GLU A 373 89.29 5.45 16.38
C GLU A 373 90.30 4.98 17.44
N GLY A 374 90.02 5.16 18.74
CA GLY A 374 90.82 4.64 19.84
C GLY A 374 90.06 3.73 20.81
N GLY A 375 90.18 2.40 20.68
CA GLY A 375 89.90 1.48 21.79
C GLY A 375 89.24 0.13 21.46
N VAL A 376 90.06 -0.91 21.33
CA VAL A 376 89.71 -2.34 21.22
C VAL A 376 88.95 -2.88 22.44
N GLY A 377 87.99 -3.82 22.30
CA GLY A 377 87.64 -4.74 23.41
C GLY A 377 86.29 -5.49 23.36
N ALA A 378 86.31 -6.75 22.90
CA ALA A 378 85.18 -7.68 22.74
C ALA A 378 84.30 -8.03 23.99
N GLY A 379 83.03 -8.44 23.78
CA GLY A 379 82.21 -9.17 24.78
C GLY A 379 80.70 -9.28 24.47
N ALA A 380 80.10 -10.48 24.56
CA ALA A 380 78.71 -10.80 24.15
C ALA A 380 78.17 -12.01 24.98
N ILE A 381 76.91 -12.51 24.99
CA ILE A 381 75.60 -12.30 24.31
C ILE A 381 74.54 -13.18 25.09
N PRO A 382 73.19 -13.28 24.83
CA PRO A 382 72.13 -12.40 24.26
C PRO A 382 70.85 -12.27 25.16
N THR A 383 69.81 -11.53 24.69
CA THR A 383 68.32 -11.70 24.95
C THR A 383 67.73 -11.42 26.35
N VAL A 384 66.45 -11.03 26.53
CA VAL A 384 65.19 -11.16 25.74
C VAL A 384 64.42 -9.81 25.58
N ALA A 385 63.50 -9.76 24.61
CA ALA A 385 62.69 -8.61 24.14
C ALA A 385 61.38 -8.34 24.96
N PRO A 386 60.62 -7.24 24.71
CA PRO A 386 59.73 -6.58 25.69
C PRO A 386 58.21 -6.90 25.58
N PRO A 387 57.38 -6.46 26.56
CA PRO A 387 55.93 -6.58 26.54
C PRO A 387 55.23 -5.43 25.78
N SER A 388 53.98 -5.66 25.36
CA SER A 388 53.12 -4.72 24.62
C SER A 388 52.26 -3.83 25.53
N GLU A 389 52.03 -2.59 25.08
CA GLU A 389 51.22 -1.55 25.75
C GLU A 389 49.71 -1.85 25.77
N GLY A 390 49.00 -1.26 26.74
CA GLY A 390 47.54 -1.21 26.79
C GLY A 390 47.03 0.20 27.05
N LEU A 391 45.89 0.54 26.45
CA LEU A 391 45.17 1.83 26.62
C LEU A 391 43.76 1.56 27.20
N PRO A 392 43.28 2.35 28.17
CA PRO A 392 41.92 2.27 28.72
C PRO A 392 41.01 3.40 28.16
N PRO A 393 39.73 3.53 28.55
CA PRO A 393 38.62 2.77 27.97
C PRO A 393 37.54 3.67 27.31
N ILE A 394 36.71 3.08 26.45
CA ILE A 394 35.59 3.76 25.77
C ILE A 394 34.28 3.62 26.57
N LEU A 395 33.39 4.60 26.38
CA LEU A 395 32.10 4.80 27.05
C LEU A 395 31.21 3.52 27.13
N GLN A 396 30.66 3.30 28.32
CA GLN A 396 29.70 2.22 28.64
C GLN A 396 28.30 2.53 28.07
N GLY A 397 27.51 1.50 27.74
CA GLY A 397 26.04 1.63 27.67
C GLY A 397 25.29 1.10 26.45
N ARG A 398 25.87 0.21 25.62
CA ARG A 398 25.11 -0.61 24.66
C ARG A 398 25.34 -2.09 24.94
N PRO A 399 24.32 -2.96 24.83
CA PRO A 399 24.58 -4.38 24.67
C PRO A 399 25.18 -4.61 23.28
N GLU A 400 26.49 -4.81 23.23
CA GLU A 400 27.11 -5.50 22.11
C GLU A 400 26.54 -6.93 22.10
N TYR A 401 25.78 -7.26 21.05
CA TYR A 401 25.40 -8.65 20.81
C TYR A 401 26.66 -9.38 20.32
N SER A 402 27.25 -10.21 21.19
CA SER A 402 28.35 -11.09 20.82
C SER A 402 27.84 -12.20 19.90
N ASP A 403 28.60 -12.49 18.83
CA ASP A 403 28.39 -13.71 18.03
C ASP A 403 28.78 -14.98 18.82
N GLU A 404 29.58 -14.83 19.88
CA GLU A 404 29.86 -15.90 20.83
C GLU A 404 28.68 -16.11 21.81
N PRO A 405 28.27 -17.37 22.07
CA PRO A 405 27.18 -17.68 23.00
C PRO A 405 27.59 -17.36 24.44
N PRO A 406 26.69 -16.75 25.26
CA PRO A 406 26.86 -16.68 26.72
C PRO A 406 27.05 -18.07 27.31
N GLY A 407 27.85 -18.23 28.37
CA GLY A 407 28.14 -19.55 28.95
C GLY A 407 26.95 -20.28 29.60
N ASP A 408 25.81 -19.62 29.75
CA ASP A 408 24.66 -20.06 30.54
C ASP A 408 23.30 -20.06 29.80
N TYR A 409 23.28 -19.81 28.48
CA TYR A 409 22.07 -19.83 27.66
C TYR A 409 21.35 -21.19 27.67
N LYS A 410 20.03 -21.16 27.47
CA LYS A 410 19.15 -22.35 27.48
C LYS A 410 18.72 -22.78 26.08
N CYS A 411 18.54 -21.81 25.19
CA CYS A 411 18.26 -22.01 23.77
C CYS A 411 18.63 -20.76 22.97
N SER A 412 18.67 -20.90 21.64
CA SER A 412 18.96 -19.81 20.72
C SER A 412 17.91 -19.72 19.59
N LEU A 413 17.76 -18.50 19.08
CA LEU A 413 16.91 -18.16 17.94
C LEU A 413 17.80 -17.54 16.86
N ARG A 414 18.10 -18.29 15.80
CA ARG A 414 18.92 -17.79 14.68
C ARG A 414 18.04 -17.25 13.57
N ALA A 415 18.18 -15.96 13.24
CA ALA A 415 17.44 -15.33 12.16
C ALA A 415 17.95 -15.78 10.78
N VAL A 416 17.09 -16.47 10.04
CA VAL A 416 17.33 -17.01 8.70
C VAL A 416 16.56 -16.26 7.61
N GLY A 417 15.75 -15.27 7.97
CA GLY A 417 14.98 -14.43 7.04
C GLY A 417 14.49 -13.14 7.70
N GLY A 418 14.14 -12.16 6.86
CA GLY A 418 13.62 -10.85 7.30
C GLY A 418 14.69 -9.86 7.80
N PRO A 419 14.27 -8.71 8.37
CA PRO A 419 15.17 -7.60 8.73
C PRO A 419 16.29 -7.94 9.72
N ALA A 420 16.11 -8.99 10.54
CA ALA A 420 17.12 -9.45 11.49
C ALA A 420 18.07 -10.55 10.95
N HIS A 421 17.98 -10.92 9.67
CA HIS A 421 18.75 -12.01 9.06
C HIS A 421 20.24 -12.00 9.44
N GLY A 422 20.76 -13.18 9.82
CA GLY A 422 22.16 -13.39 10.21
C GLY A 422 22.44 -13.19 11.70
N ARG A 423 21.50 -12.64 12.48
CA ARG A 423 21.63 -12.51 13.94
C ARG A 423 21.25 -13.80 14.67
N THR A 424 21.88 -14.04 15.82
CA THR A 424 21.44 -15.07 16.78
C THR A 424 21.07 -14.41 18.10
N PHE A 425 19.91 -14.75 18.65
CA PHE A 425 19.45 -14.27 19.95
C PHE A 425 19.51 -15.43 20.96
N TYR A 426 20.07 -15.18 22.14
CA TYR A 426 20.25 -16.19 23.18
C TYR A 426 19.24 -16.00 24.31
N VAL A 427 18.52 -17.05 24.68
CA VAL A 427 17.57 -17.06 25.79
C VAL A 427 18.29 -17.54 27.05
N VAL A 428 18.49 -16.63 28.00
CA VAL A 428 19.22 -16.92 29.27
C VAL A 428 18.31 -17.01 30.50
N GLN A 429 17.07 -16.50 30.42
CA GLN A 429 16.13 -16.43 31.55
C GLN A 429 14.93 -17.39 31.38
N GLU A 430 14.21 -17.69 32.47
CA GLU A 430 13.03 -18.58 32.45
C GLU A 430 11.83 -18.02 31.66
N SER A 431 11.76 -16.69 31.52
CA SER A 431 10.73 -15.98 30.76
C SER A 431 11.42 -14.87 29.99
N THR A 432 11.32 -14.91 28.66
CA THR A 432 11.99 -13.96 27.77
C THR A 432 10.99 -13.41 26.76
N THR A 433 10.82 -12.10 26.77
CA THR A 433 9.91 -11.37 25.88
C THR A 433 10.58 -11.03 24.56
N ILE A 434 9.78 -11.05 23.48
CA ILE A 434 10.22 -10.78 22.11
C ILE A 434 9.33 -9.66 21.56
N GLY A 435 9.93 -8.61 21.03
CA GLY A 435 9.20 -7.43 20.56
C GLY A 435 10.08 -6.41 19.85
N SER A 436 9.48 -5.31 19.40
CA SER A 436 10.18 -4.18 18.77
C SER A 436 10.44 -3.01 19.73
N ALA A 437 9.98 -3.10 20.98
CA ALA A 437 10.23 -2.09 22.00
C ALA A 437 11.55 -2.36 22.73
N GLU A 438 12.25 -1.31 23.13
CA GLU A 438 13.56 -1.39 23.80
C GLU A 438 13.49 -2.12 25.15
N GLU A 439 12.32 -2.20 25.76
CA GLU A 439 12.04 -2.94 26.99
C GLU A 439 11.81 -4.46 26.77
N SER A 440 11.98 -4.97 25.54
CA SER A 440 11.89 -6.41 25.24
C SER A 440 13.23 -7.09 25.44
N ASP A 441 13.24 -8.24 26.13
CA ASP A 441 14.47 -9.01 26.40
C ASP A 441 15.20 -9.43 25.11
N ILE A 442 14.43 -9.75 24.06
CA ILE A 442 14.89 -9.91 22.68
C ILE A 442 14.21 -8.85 21.82
N MET A 443 14.96 -7.80 21.48
CA MET A 443 14.51 -6.73 20.59
C MET A 443 14.77 -7.09 19.12
N ILE A 444 13.70 -7.23 18.33
CA ILE A 444 13.75 -7.45 16.89
C ILE A 444 13.42 -6.13 16.17
N LEU A 445 14.41 -5.61 15.42
CA LEU A 445 14.29 -4.38 14.63
C LEU A 445 13.56 -4.64 13.30
N ASP A 446 12.27 -4.96 13.40
CA ASP A 446 11.35 -5.23 12.30
C ASP A 446 10.07 -4.42 12.53
N SER A 447 9.70 -3.57 11.57
CA SER A 447 8.54 -2.66 11.67
C SER A 447 7.20 -3.39 11.75
N THR A 448 7.15 -4.67 11.39
CA THR A 448 5.97 -5.52 11.47
C THR A 448 5.86 -6.27 12.81
N VAL A 449 6.86 -6.12 13.68
CA VAL A 449 6.84 -6.72 15.02
C VAL A 449 6.18 -5.76 16.01
N SER A 450 5.12 -6.20 16.69
CA SER A 450 4.48 -5.44 17.77
C SER A 450 5.45 -5.18 18.93
N LYS A 451 5.26 -4.06 19.64
CA LYS A 451 6.08 -3.64 20.79
C LYS A 451 6.38 -4.76 21.80
N LYS A 452 5.34 -5.52 22.15
CA LYS A 452 5.41 -6.79 22.88
C LYS A 452 4.70 -7.83 22.01
N HIS A 453 5.45 -8.64 21.28
CA HIS A 453 4.91 -9.52 20.25
C HIS A 453 4.67 -10.93 20.77
N ALA A 454 5.69 -11.51 21.38
CA ALA A 454 5.69 -12.90 21.81
C ALA A 454 6.52 -13.06 23.09
N GLY A 455 6.50 -14.26 23.67
CA GLY A 455 7.41 -14.62 24.75
C GLY A 455 7.70 -16.11 24.77
N ILE A 456 8.94 -16.47 25.08
CA ILE A 456 9.34 -17.84 25.36
C ILE A 456 9.34 -18.02 26.88
N ARG A 457 8.66 -19.07 27.34
CA ARG A 457 8.72 -19.51 28.73
C ARG A 457 9.35 -20.89 28.80
N ILE A 458 10.35 -21.04 29.66
CA ILE A 458 10.96 -22.31 30.00
C ILE A 458 10.08 -23.00 31.05
N GLN A 459 9.73 -24.25 30.80
CA GLN A 459 9.02 -25.13 31.73
C GLN A 459 9.92 -26.30 32.16
N GLU A 460 9.47 -27.02 33.19
CA GLU A 460 10.11 -28.23 33.70
C GLU A 460 10.52 -29.21 32.59
N GLY A 461 11.73 -29.75 32.72
CA GLY A 461 12.36 -30.63 31.73
C GLY A 461 12.99 -29.90 30.53
N ASN A 462 13.39 -28.63 30.70
CA ASN A 462 13.95 -27.77 29.64
C ASN A 462 13.03 -27.69 28.39
N ARG A 463 11.72 -27.53 28.63
CA ARG A 463 10.71 -27.44 27.56
C ARG A 463 10.36 -25.98 27.31
N PHE A 464 10.42 -25.55 26.06
CA PHE A 464 10.23 -24.15 25.70
C PHE A 464 8.83 -23.96 25.12
N GLU A 465 8.00 -23.14 25.75
CA GLU A 465 6.66 -22.79 25.27
C GLU A 465 6.68 -21.36 24.71
N LEU A 466 6.37 -21.20 23.43
CA LEU A 466 6.25 -19.90 22.77
C LEU A 466 4.79 -19.44 22.82
N HIS A 467 4.57 -18.21 23.27
CA HIS A 467 3.26 -17.55 23.38
C HIS A 467 3.19 -16.31 22.48
N ASP A 468 2.06 -16.12 21.80
CA ASP A 468 1.67 -14.87 21.14
C ASP A 468 0.98 -13.96 22.17
N PHE A 469 1.45 -12.73 22.35
CA PHE A 469 0.86 -11.77 23.29
C PHE A 469 -0.29 -10.93 22.70
N GLY A 470 -0.91 -11.42 21.63
CA GLY A 470 -1.96 -10.71 20.89
C GLY A 470 -1.39 -9.76 19.85
N SER A 471 -0.30 -10.16 19.20
CA SER A 471 0.42 -9.33 18.24
C SER A 471 -0.40 -9.07 16.97
N THR A 472 -0.08 -7.96 16.30
CA THR A 472 -0.82 -7.47 15.13
C THR A 472 -0.81 -8.48 13.98
N ASN A 473 0.35 -9.11 13.74
CA ASN A 473 0.58 -10.05 12.64
C ASN A 473 0.54 -11.51 13.08
N GLY A 474 0.65 -11.77 14.38
CA GLY A 474 0.68 -13.09 15.00
C GLY A 474 2.00 -13.83 14.90
N VAL A 475 2.11 -14.86 15.74
CA VAL A 475 3.25 -15.80 15.74
C VAL A 475 2.92 -17.04 14.91
N PHE A 476 3.89 -17.54 14.14
CA PHE A 476 3.76 -18.77 13.36
C PHE A 476 4.89 -19.74 13.68
N ILE A 477 4.60 -21.04 13.68
CA ILE A 477 5.59 -22.12 13.72
C ILE A 477 5.36 -23.01 12.50
N ASN A 478 6.40 -23.23 11.69
CA ASN A 478 6.37 -24.05 10.47
C ASN A 478 5.19 -23.69 9.55
N GLY A 479 4.96 -22.38 9.35
CA GLY A 479 3.86 -21.83 8.53
C GLY A 479 2.48 -21.80 9.19
N LYS A 480 2.28 -22.45 10.34
CA LYS A 480 0.99 -22.47 11.06
C LYS A 480 0.94 -21.38 12.14
N ARG A 481 -0.10 -20.55 12.15
CA ARG A 481 -0.32 -19.55 13.21
C ARG A 481 -0.62 -20.22 14.54
N ILE A 482 -0.02 -19.73 15.63
CA ILE A 482 -0.18 -20.24 16.99
C ILE A 482 -0.62 -19.13 17.94
N SER A 483 -1.28 -19.50 19.04
CA SER A 483 -1.46 -18.63 20.22
C SER A 483 -0.52 -19.03 21.34
N LYS A 484 -0.31 -20.34 21.53
CA LYS A 484 0.75 -20.94 22.34
C LYS A 484 1.12 -22.31 21.80
N GLN A 485 2.41 -22.68 21.84
CA GLN A 485 2.88 -24.01 21.44
C GLN A 485 4.27 -24.32 22.03
N PHE A 486 4.54 -25.59 22.36
CA PHE A 486 5.89 -26.05 22.68
C PHE A 486 6.77 -26.13 21.42
N LEU A 487 7.97 -25.55 21.52
CA LEU A 487 8.99 -25.57 20.48
C LEU A 487 9.75 -26.90 20.46
N LYS A 488 10.16 -27.30 19.26
CA LYS A 488 11.10 -28.38 18.99
C LYS A 488 12.34 -27.82 18.29
N ASN A 489 13.46 -28.51 18.41
CA ASN A 489 14.67 -28.17 17.66
C ASN A 489 14.36 -28.07 16.16
N ASP A 490 14.96 -27.09 15.49
CA ASP A 490 14.78 -26.76 14.08
C ASP A 490 13.38 -26.23 13.68
N ASP A 491 12.49 -25.96 14.64
CA ASP A 491 11.23 -25.24 14.35
C ASP A 491 11.51 -23.85 13.76
N ARG A 492 10.84 -23.56 12.64
CA ARG A 492 10.85 -22.25 11.98
C ARG A 492 9.76 -21.36 12.55
N ILE A 493 10.17 -20.42 13.39
CA ILE A 493 9.31 -19.42 14.04
C ILE A 493 9.28 -18.17 13.15
N ARG A 494 8.11 -17.67 12.76
CA ARG A 494 7.97 -16.36 12.12
C ARG A 494 7.26 -15.38 13.04
N ILE A 495 7.91 -14.24 13.25
CA ILE A 495 7.46 -13.12 14.09
C ILE A 495 7.61 -11.84 13.24
N GLY A 496 6.49 -11.29 12.78
CA GLY A 496 6.52 -10.27 11.72
C GLY A 496 7.00 -10.87 10.39
N GLU A 497 7.94 -10.21 9.74
CA GLU A 497 8.65 -10.68 8.54
C GLU A 497 9.97 -11.40 8.88
N THR A 498 10.37 -11.38 10.15
CA THR A 498 11.55 -12.08 10.64
C THR A 498 11.28 -13.58 10.82
N GLU A 499 12.09 -14.41 10.17
CA GLU A 499 12.08 -15.88 10.32
C GLU A 499 13.28 -16.32 11.17
N LEU A 500 12.99 -17.05 12.25
CA LEU A 500 13.93 -17.55 13.24
C LEU A 500 13.92 -19.09 13.23
N VAL A 501 15.08 -19.72 13.36
CA VAL A 501 15.20 -21.16 13.63
C VAL A 501 15.55 -21.35 15.10
N PHE A 502 14.78 -22.17 15.79
CA PHE A 502 15.00 -22.51 17.19
C PHE A 502 16.01 -23.65 17.37
N SER A 503 16.95 -23.49 18.31
CA SER A 503 17.86 -24.56 18.74
C SER A 503 17.95 -24.61 20.26
N THR A 504 17.95 -25.80 20.86
CA THR A 504 18.35 -25.95 22.27
C THR A 504 19.88 -25.89 22.41
N SER A 505 20.37 -25.58 23.62
CA SER A 505 21.76 -25.77 24.04
C SER A 505 22.13 -27.25 24.12
#